data_AF-A0A953LU70-F1
#
_entry.id   AF-A0A953LU70-F1
#
_cell.length_a   1.000
_cell.length_b   1.000
_cell.length_c   1.000
_cell.angle_alpha   90.00
_cell.angle_beta   90.00
_cell.angle_gamma   90.00
#
_symmetry.space_group_name_H-M   'P 1'
#
loop_
_entity.id
_entity.type
_entity.pdbx_description
1 polymer ?
#
loop_
_entity_poly.entity_id
_entity_poly.type
_entity_poly.pdbx_seq_one_letter_code
_entity_poly.pdbx_strand_id
1 'polypeptide(L)'
;MPEKTVASAVSQYGLSTKSKFANTAISGAPEDQLRAPLETLIRDLAEVGGFPAGAVQLVGETTLADIKTRPDFAVTVSKALVGFIEVKAPGKGADPRRFDNEHDKDQWDKLKSLPNLIYTDGNAFSLWRDGKLEGEIVRLEGNVETSGAKLAAPTALLALISDFLRWAPIPPKTAKQLAQVSARLCRLLRDEVTEQMGRGSLGLTGLAQDWRKLLFPQADDAQFADGYAQAVTFGLLVARARDISLANGTEDAAQELRKTN
;
A
#
# COMPACT_ATOMS: atom_id res chain seq x y z
N MET A 1 25.40 -21.50 0.41
CA MET A 1 24.04 -21.83 0.90
C MET A 1 23.28 -22.41 -0.29
N PRO A 2 22.37 -23.39 -0.09
CA PRO A 2 21.55 -23.88 -1.20
C PRO A 2 20.77 -22.73 -1.83
N GLU A 3 20.57 -22.80 -3.15
CA GLU A 3 19.82 -21.81 -3.92
C GLU A 3 18.37 -21.77 -3.44
N LYS A 4 17.85 -20.57 -3.10
CA LYS A 4 16.45 -20.42 -2.72
C LYS A 4 15.57 -20.75 -3.93
N THR A 5 14.50 -21.51 -3.69
CA THR A 5 13.50 -21.84 -4.71
C THR A 5 12.11 -21.40 -4.24
N VAL A 6 11.15 -21.28 -5.17
CA VAL A 6 9.74 -21.02 -4.82
C VAL A 6 9.22 -22.07 -3.84
N ALA A 7 9.50 -23.36 -4.09
CA ALA A 7 9.06 -24.45 -3.24
C ALA A 7 9.64 -24.35 -1.82
N SER A 8 10.94 -24.05 -1.68
CA SER A 8 11.53 -23.87 -0.35
C SER A 8 10.97 -22.66 0.38
N ALA A 9 10.76 -21.53 -0.32
CA ALA A 9 10.20 -20.31 0.28
C ALA A 9 8.77 -20.54 0.80
N VAL A 10 7.92 -21.20 0.00
CA VAL A 10 6.53 -21.49 0.37
C VAL A 10 6.45 -22.54 1.47
N SER A 11 7.31 -23.56 1.45
CA SER A 11 7.43 -24.53 2.55
C SER A 11 7.82 -23.85 3.87
N GLN A 12 8.78 -22.93 3.86
CA GLN A 12 9.18 -22.19 5.07
C GLN A 12 8.06 -21.26 5.55
N TYR A 13 7.38 -20.58 4.62
CA TYR A 13 6.20 -19.78 4.93
C TYR A 13 5.13 -20.61 5.65
N GLY A 14 4.76 -21.77 5.09
CA GLY A 14 3.78 -22.68 5.69
C GLY A 14 4.20 -23.22 7.06
N LEU A 15 5.48 -23.53 7.27
CA LEU A 15 6.01 -23.92 8.59
C LEU A 15 5.84 -22.80 9.62
N SER A 16 6.21 -21.58 9.23
CA SER A 16 6.15 -20.41 10.10
C SER A 16 4.72 -20.04 10.48
N THR A 17 3.80 -20.02 9.51
CA THR A 17 2.38 -19.75 9.76
C THR A 17 1.76 -20.83 10.64
N LYS A 18 1.97 -22.11 10.33
CA LYS A 18 1.44 -23.22 11.15
C LYS A 18 1.90 -23.12 12.60
N SER A 19 3.18 -22.82 12.82
CA SER A 19 3.72 -22.66 14.18
C SER A 19 3.06 -21.51 14.93
N LYS A 20 2.76 -20.40 14.25
CA LYS A 20 2.09 -19.24 14.84
C LYS A 20 0.63 -19.53 15.18
N PHE A 21 -0.12 -20.17 14.27
CA PHE A 21 -1.53 -20.53 14.50
C PHE A 21 -1.70 -21.67 15.53
N ALA A 22 -0.68 -22.51 15.73
CA ALA A 22 -0.69 -23.54 16.77
C ALA A 22 -0.46 -22.99 18.20
N ASN A 23 0.01 -21.74 18.33
CA ASN A 23 0.30 -21.16 19.63
C ASN A 23 -0.98 -20.63 20.30
N THR A 24 -1.52 -21.42 21.23
CA THR A 24 -2.76 -21.10 21.96
C THR A 24 -2.59 -20.06 23.08
N ALA A 25 -1.36 -19.66 23.40
CA ALA A 25 -1.07 -18.77 24.53
C ALA A 25 -1.16 -17.27 24.21
N ILE A 26 -1.18 -16.87 22.93
CA ILE A 26 -1.21 -15.47 22.50
C ILE A 26 -2.32 -15.28 21.45
N SER A 27 -3.43 -14.67 21.82
CA SER A 27 -4.53 -14.35 20.89
C SER A 27 -4.31 -12.97 20.26
N GLY A 28 -3.54 -12.92 19.17
CA GLY A 28 -3.57 -11.79 18.23
C GLY A 28 -4.71 -11.94 17.21
N ALA A 29 -4.98 -10.92 16.40
CA ALA A 29 -5.91 -11.10 15.29
C ALA A 29 -5.35 -12.18 14.33
N PRO A 30 -6.19 -13.01 13.68
CA PRO A 30 -5.70 -14.08 12.80
C PRO A 30 -4.75 -13.58 11.69
N GLU A 31 -5.01 -12.39 11.16
CA GLU A 31 -4.16 -11.69 10.19
C GLU A 31 -2.77 -11.31 10.72
N ASP A 32 -2.64 -10.97 12.01
CA ASP A 32 -1.35 -10.62 12.64
C ASP A 32 -0.35 -11.78 12.59
N GLN A 33 -0.88 -13.01 12.64
CA GLN A 33 -0.06 -14.21 12.55
C GLN A 33 0.59 -14.37 11.18
N LEU A 34 0.00 -13.79 10.12
CA LEU A 34 0.55 -13.85 8.76
C LEU A 34 1.66 -12.83 8.51
N ARG A 35 1.71 -11.72 9.26
CA ARG A 35 2.60 -10.58 8.97
C ARG A 35 4.08 -10.97 8.81
N ALA A 36 4.71 -11.46 9.88
CA ALA A 36 6.13 -11.82 9.83
C ALA A 36 6.46 -12.98 8.85
N PRO A 37 5.66 -14.07 8.79
CA PRO A 37 5.83 -15.09 7.75
C PRO A 37 5.74 -14.51 6.33
N LEU A 38 4.79 -13.61 6.07
CA LEU A 38 4.58 -13.00 4.77
C LEU A 38 5.77 -12.11 4.38
N GLU A 39 6.31 -11.31 5.30
CA GLU A 39 7.54 -10.54 5.04
C GLU A 39 8.69 -11.43 4.55
N THR A 40 8.83 -12.61 5.18
CA THR A 40 9.89 -13.57 4.81
C THR A 40 9.60 -14.16 3.44
N LEU A 41 8.36 -14.58 3.19
CA LEU A 41 7.94 -15.11 1.88
C LEU A 41 8.22 -14.13 0.75
N ILE A 42 7.84 -12.85 0.90
CA ILE A 42 8.01 -11.84 -0.14
C ILE A 42 9.50 -11.56 -0.40
N ARG A 43 10.34 -11.51 0.65
CA ARG A 43 11.80 -11.34 0.49
C ARG A 43 12.44 -12.54 -0.21
N ASP A 44 12.05 -13.76 0.17
CA ASP A 44 12.55 -14.97 -0.45
C ASP A 44 12.13 -15.05 -1.93
N LEU A 45 10.86 -14.77 -2.25
CA LEU A 45 10.38 -14.74 -3.62
C LEU A 45 11.02 -13.61 -4.45
N ALA A 46 11.36 -12.47 -3.82
CA ALA A 46 12.12 -11.42 -4.49
C ALA A 46 13.53 -11.91 -4.88
N GLU A 47 14.24 -12.57 -3.97
CA GLU A 47 15.57 -13.14 -4.27
C GLU A 47 15.49 -14.20 -5.38
N VAL A 48 14.48 -15.09 -5.32
CA VAL A 48 14.21 -16.06 -6.39
C VAL A 48 13.88 -15.37 -7.72
N GLY A 49 13.18 -14.23 -7.67
CA GLY A 49 12.85 -13.39 -8.81
C GLY A 49 14.01 -12.54 -9.35
N GLY A 50 15.22 -12.68 -8.79
CA GLY A 50 16.44 -12.01 -9.24
C GLY A 50 16.69 -10.63 -8.62
N PHE A 51 16.00 -10.29 -7.53
CA PHE A 51 16.33 -9.08 -6.76
C PHE A 51 17.51 -9.36 -5.81
N PRO A 52 18.42 -8.39 -5.59
CA PRO A 52 19.48 -8.55 -4.59
C PRO A 52 18.91 -8.76 -3.18
N ALA A 53 19.60 -9.57 -2.38
CA ALA A 53 19.25 -9.74 -0.97
C ALA A 53 19.19 -8.38 -0.25
N GLY A 54 18.10 -8.15 0.49
CA GLY A 54 17.86 -6.89 1.20
C GLY A 54 17.38 -5.72 0.34
N ALA A 55 17.23 -5.87 -0.98
CA ALA A 55 16.69 -4.82 -1.84
C ALA A 55 15.20 -4.56 -1.58
N VAL A 56 14.44 -5.59 -1.21
CA VAL A 56 13.01 -5.49 -0.90
C VAL A 56 12.81 -5.35 0.61
N GLN A 57 12.04 -4.34 1.02
CA GLN A 57 11.63 -4.16 2.41
C GLN A 57 10.13 -3.94 2.50
N LEU A 58 9.51 -4.63 3.45
CA LEU A 58 8.13 -4.40 3.86
C LEU A 58 8.18 -3.60 5.16
N VAL A 59 7.46 -2.49 5.19
CA VAL A 59 7.33 -1.63 6.37
C VAL A 59 5.89 -1.77 6.86
N GLY A 60 5.72 -2.36 8.05
CA GLY A 60 4.41 -2.57 8.64
C GLY A 60 3.83 -1.31 9.29
N GLU A 61 2.51 -1.26 9.40
CA GLU A 61 1.79 -0.17 10.08
C GLU A 61 2.19 0.02 11.56
N THR A 62 2.67 -1.02 12.26
CA THR A 62 3.05 -0.91 13.68
C THR A 62 4.25 0.04 13.92
N THR A 63 5.04 0.33 12.89
CA THR A 63 6.09 1.36 12.90
C THR A 63 5.60 2.77 12.54
N LEU A 64 4.34 2.88 12.09
CA LEU A 64 3.64 4.09 11.67
C LEU A 64 2.33 4.16 12.47
N ALA A 65 2.45 4.30 13.79
CA ALA A 65 1.34 4.16 14.72
C ALA A 65 0.06 4.90 14.28
N ASP A 66 -1.00 4.10 14.15
CA ASP A 66 -2.41 4.42 14.36
C ASP A 66 -3.33 4.65 13.16
N ILE A 67 -2.97 4.60 11.88
CA ILE A 67 -3.84 5.06 10.77
C ILE A 67 -4.84 3.96 10.28
N LYS A 68 -6.13 4.29 10.08
CA LYS A 68 -7.25 3.39 9.69
C LYS A 68 -7.36 3.12 8.18
N THR A 69 -6.51 3.73 7.37
CA THR A 69 -6.63 3.74 5.90
C THR A 69 -5.35 3.36 5.17
N ARG A 70 -4.30 2.97 5.90
CA ARG A 70 -3.10 2.44 5.26
C ARG A 70 -3.27 0.93 5.06
N PRO A 71 -2.62 0.38 4.03
CA PRO A 71 -2.46 -1.06 3.91
C PRO A 71 -1.51 -1.58 4.98
N ASP A 72 -1.67 -2.84 5.36
CA ASP A 72 -0.81 -3.50 6.34
C ASP A 72 0.69 -3.31 6.10
N PHE A 73 1.12 -3.31 4.83
CA PHE A 73 2.49 -3.07 4.43
C PHE A 73 2.63 -2.02 3.33
N ALA A 74 3.60 -1.14 3.51
CA ALA A 74 4.25 -0.44 2.40
C ALA A 74 5.47 -1.24 1.94
N VAL A 75 5.61 -1.46 0.63
CA VAL A 75 6.71 -2.23 0.04
C VAL A 75 7.64 -1.30 -0.72
N THR A 76 8.92 -1.35 -0.37
CA THR A 76 9.97 -0.63 -1.08
C THR A 76 10.93 -1.58 -1.76
N VAL A 77 11.44 -1.17 -2.92
CA VAL A 77 12.54 -1.81 -3.63
C VAL A 77 13.65 -0.77 -3.78
N SER A 78 14.83 -1.06 -3.23
CA SER A 78 15.97 -0.14 -3.25
C SER A 78 15.61 1.27 -2.76
N LYS A 79 14.79 1.35 -1.69
CA LYS A 79 14.27 2.57 -1.05
C LYS A 79 13.20 3.34 -1.84
N ALA A 80 12.81 2.87 -3.03
CA ALA A 80 11.67 3.43 -3.75
C ALA A 80 10.38 2.68 -3.36
N LEU A 81 9.31 3.41 -3.05
CA LEU A 81 7.99 2.83 -2.82
C LEU A 81 7.47 2.20 -4.12
N VAL A 82 7.15 0.90 -4.07
CA VAL A 82 6.65 0.13 -5.22
C VAL A 82 5.15 -0.15 -5.10
N GLY A 83 4.64 -0.35 -3.90
CA GLY A 83 3.25 -0.64 -3.71
C GLY A 83 2.95 -1.04 -2.29
N PHE A 84 1.79 -1.65 -2.12
CA PHE A 84 1.27 -1.98 -0.81
C PHE A 84 0.75 -3.41 -0.76
N ILE A 85 0.65 -3.97 0.44
CA ILE A 85 0.02 -5.26 0.68
C ILE A 85 -0.98 -5.10 1.81
N GLU A 86 -2.19 -5.58 1.58
CA GLU A 86 -3.27 -5.68 2.56
C GLU A 86 -3.51 -7.15 2.90
N VAL A 87 -3.55 -7.46 4.19
CA VAL A 87 -3.65 -8.81 4.74
C VAL A 87 -5.03 -9.03 5.36
N LYS A 88 -5.57 -10.22 5.17
CA LYS A 88 -6.84 -10.66 5.75
C LYS A 88 -6.64 -11.95 6.53
N ALA A 89 -7.58 -12.21 7.44
CA ALA A 89 -7.65 -13.48 8.15
C ALA A 89 -7.72 -14.65 7.14
N PRO A 90 -7.00 -15.77 7.39
CA PRO A 90 -7.08 -16.96 6.54
C PRO A 90 -8.52 -17.40 6.26
N GLY A 91 -8.80 -17.72 4.99
CA GLY A 91 -10.12 -18.18 4.55
C GLY A 91 -11.05 -17.07 4.08
N LYS A 92 -10.74 -15.81 4.39
CA LYS A 92 -11.47 -14.63 3.91
C LYS A 92 -11.27 -14.37 2.42
N GLY A 93 -10.18 -14.89 1.86
CA GLY A 93 -9.83 -14.78 0.46
C GLY A 93 -9.08 -13.49 0.11
N ALA A 94 -8.62 -13.45 -1.15
CA ALA A 94 -7.86 -12.34 -1.72
C ALA A 94 -8.66 -11.56 -2.77
N ASP A 95 -9.98 -11.74 -2.89
CA ASP A 95 -10.82 -10.96 -3.83
C ASP A 95 -11.63 -9.92 -3.07
N PRO A 96 -11.17 -8.66 -2.95
CA PRO A 96 -11.91 -7.62 -2.25
C PRO A 96 -13.30 -7.33 -2.80
N ARG A 97 -13.60 -7.70 -4.05
CA ARG A 97 -14.95 -7.55 -4.62
C ARG A 97 -15.98 -8.51 -4.01
N ARG A 98 -15.52 -9.54 -3.29
CA ARG A 98 -16.35 -10.57 -2.65
C ARG A 98 -16.47 -10.37 -1.13
N PHE A 99 -15.92 -9.29 -0.60
CA PHE A 99 -16.09 -8.99 0.82
C PHE A 99 -17.52 -8.52 1.08
N ASP A 100 -18.17 -9.10 2.09
CA ASP A 100 -19.59 -8.88 2.33
C ASP A 100 -19.88 -7.88 3.45
N ASN A 101 -19.00 -7.79 4.45
CA ASN A 101 -19.18 -6.85 5.56
C ASN A 101 -18.81 -5.42 5.16
N GLU A 102 -19.45 -4.45 5.79
CA GLU A 102 -19.29 -3.03 5.48
C GLU A 102 -17.86 -2.55 5.70
N HIS A 103 -17.21 -3.00 6.78
CA HIS A 103 -15.86 -2.58 7.11
C HIS A 103 -14.83 -2.88 6.00
N ASP A 104 -14.81 -4.10 5.48
CA ASP A 104 -13.89 -4.46 4.40
C ASP A 104 -14.26 -3.83 3.06
N LYS A 105 -15.55 -3.60 2.80
CA LYS A 105 -16.00 -2.87 1.61
C LYS A 105 -15.53 -1.43 1.64
N ASP A 106 -15.71 -0.75 2.77
CA ASP A 106 -15.24 0.61 2.98
C ASP A 106 -13.72 0.70 2.86
N GLN A 107 -13.00 -0.30 3.39
CA GLN A 107 -11.56 -0.36 3.25
C GLN A 107 -11.15 -0.56 1.78
N TRP A 108 -11.78 -1.49 1.06
CA TRP A 108 -11.55 -1.68 -0.37
C TRP A 108 -11.82 -0.40 -1.17
N ASP A 109 -12.91 0.32 -0.87
CA ASP A 109 -13.27 1.55 -1.56
C ASP A 109 -12.21 2.64 -1.44
N LYS A 110 -11.46 2.65 -0.34
CA LYS A 110 -10.30 3.52 -0.14
C LYS A 110 -9.07 2.99 -0.86
N LEU A 111 -8.71 1.72 -0.62
CA LEU A 111 -7.47 1.11 -1.09
C LEU A 111 -7.45 0.84 -2.60
N LYS A 112 -8.60 0.67 -3.26
CA LYS A 112 -8.68 0.45 -4.72
C LYS A 112 -8.12 1.61 -5.54
N SER A 113 -7.94 2.79 -4.95
CA SER A 113 -7.32 3.93 -5.62
C SER A 113 -5.78 3.84 -5.68
N LEU A 114 -5.18 2.90 -4.94
CA LEU A 114 -3.74 2.69 -4.95
C LEU A 114 -3.26 2.14 -6.30
N PRO A 115 -2.08 2.59 -6.75
CA PRO A 115 -1.60 2.27 -8.10
C PRO A 115 -1.06 0.84 -8.22
N ASN A 116 -0.67 0.21 -7.11
CA ASN A 116 -0.10 -1.13 -7.07
C ASN A 116 -0.30 -1.74 -5.67
N LEU A 117 -1.21 -2.71 -5.55
CA LEU A 117 -1.69 -3.26 -4.29
C LEU A 117 -1.86 -4.78 -4.38
N ILE A 118 -1.33 -5.52 -3.41
CA ILE A 118 -1.66 -6.94 -3.23
C ILE A 118 -2.72 -7.07 -2.13
N TYR A 119 -3.70 -7.95 -2.35
CA TYR A 119 -4.53 -8.51 -1.27
C TYR A 119 -4.13 -9.95 -1.03
N THR A 120 -4.08 -10.36 0.25
CA THR A 120 -3.84 -11.76 0.61
C THR A 120 -4.54 -12.15 1.91
N ASP A 121 -5.04 -13.39 1.98
CA ASP A 121 -5.44 -14.05 3.23
C ASP A 121 -4.39 -15.09 3.68
N GLY A 122 -3.19 -15.02 3.11
CA GLY A 122 -2.13 -16.00 3.27
C GLY A 122 -2.29 -17.26 2.42
N ASN A 123 -3.50 -17.65 2.06
CA ASN A 123 -3.78 -18.81 1.19
C ASN A 123 -3.96 -18.43 -0.28
N ALA A 124 -4.33 -17.19 -0.56
CA ALA A 124 -4.47 -16.64 -1.90
C ALA A 124 -3.84 -15.26 -2.01
N PHE A 125 -3.47 -14.87 -3.22
CA PHE A 125 -2.86 -13.60 -3.56
C PHE A 125 -3.52 -13.04 -4.81
N SER A 126 -3.79 -11.74 -4.81
CA SER A 126 -4.29 -11.01 -5.97
C SER A 126 -3.54 -9.69 -6.12
N LEU A 127 -3.31 -9.29 -7.36
CA LEU A 127 -2.65 -8.03 -7.69
C LEU A 127 -3.68 -7.05 -8.25
N TRP A 128 -3.68 -5.83 -7.72
CA TRP A 128 -4.60 -4.76 -8.09
C TRP A 128 -3.84 -3.51 -8.50
N ARG A 129 -4.25 -2.91 -9.62
CA ARG A 129 -3.73 -1.61 -10.09
C ARG A 129 -4.88 -0.71 -10.43
N ASP A 130 -4.97 0.42 -9.73
CA ASP A 130 -6.06 1.39 -9.90
C ASP A 130 -7.46 0.72 -9.82
N GLY A 131 -7.61 -0.24 -8.91
CA GLY A 131 -8.87 -0.93 -8.63
C GLY A 131 -9.23 -2.04 -9.61
N LYS A 132 -8.34 -2.38 -10.53
CA LYS A 132 -8.49 -3.47 -11.50
C LYS A 132 -7.63 -4.66 -11.09
N LEU A 133 -8.21 -5.86 -11.20
CA LEU A 133 -7.47 -7.11 -11.01
C LEU A 133 -6.51 -7.30 -12.17
N GLU A 134 -5.25 -7.51 -11.86
CA GLU A 134 -4.19 -7.84 -12.80
C GLU A 134 -3.95 -9.36 -12.78
N GLY A 135 -4.11 -10.01 -13.94
CA GLY A 135 -4.00 -11.46 -14.04
C GLY A 135 -5.09 -12.22 -13.29
N GLU A 136 -4.71 -13.36 -12.72
CA GLU A 136 -5.60 -14.24 -11.96
C GLU A 136 -5.28 -14.21 -10.46
N ILE A 137 -6.26 -14.58 -9.64
CA ILE A 137 -6.04 -14.79 -8.21
C ILE A 137 -5.27 -16.10 -8.05
N VAL A 138 -4.07 -16.01 -7.50
CA VAL A 138 -3.19 -17.15 -7.27
C VAL A 138 -3.52 -17.77 -5.92
N ARG A 139 -3.93 -19.05 -5.91
CA ARG A 139 -4.21 -19.79 -4.67
C ARG A 139 -3.11 -20.81 -4.39
N LEU A 140 -2.63 -20.85 -3.16
CA LEU A 140 -1.69 -21.85 -2.68
C LEU A 140 -2.38 -23.22 -2.55
N GLU A 141 -1.59 -24.27 -2.65
CA GLU A 141 -2.01 -25.65 -2.47
C GLU A 141 -1.84 -26.04 -0.98
N GLY A 142 -2.96 -26.07 -0.26
CA GLY A 142 -3.01 -26.36 1.17
C GLY A 142 -3.69 -25.26 1.99
N ASN A 143 -3.40 -25.23 3.29
CA ASN A 143 -3.83 -24.16 4.19
C ASN A 143 -2.65 -23.73 5.09
N VAL A 144 -2.35 -22.43 5.13
CA VAL A 144 -1.33 -21.81 6.00
C VAL A 144 -1.46 -22.17 7.48
N GLU A 145 -2.65 -22.49 7.96
CA GLU A 145 -2.90 -22.87 9.35
C GLU A 145 -2.47 -24.32 9.66
N THR A 146 -2.45 -25.22 8.66
CA THR A 146 -2.35 -26.67 8.92
C THR A 146 -1.29 -27.40 8.11
N SER A 147 -1.00 -26.96 6.88
CA SER A 147 -0.12 -27.67 5.95
C SER A 147 1.34 -27.71 6.39
N GLY A 148 1.85 -26.66 7.06
CA GLY A 148 3.27 -26.60 7.43
C GLY A 148 4.17 -26.63 6.19
N ALA A 149 5.23 -27.45 6.22
CA ALA A 149 6.13 -27.65 5.09
C ALA A 149 5.47 -28.24 3.83
N LYS A 150 4.26 -28.80 3.94
CA LYS A 150 3.52 -29.34 2.79
C LYS A 150 2.77 -28.27 2.00
N LEU A 151 2.79 -27.01 2.45
CA LEU A 151 2.21 -25.91 1.70
C LEU A 151 2.99 -25.75 0.39
N ALA A 152 2.29 -25.73 -0.74
CA ALA A 152 2.88 -25.57 -2.06
C ALA A 152 2.23 -24.38 -2.79
N ALA A 153 2.87 -23.93 -3.86
CA ALA A 153 2.38 -22.82 -4.68
C ALA A 153 2.41 -23.19 -6.16
N PRO A 154 1.44 -22.72 -6.94
CA PRO A 154 1.54 -22.77 -8.39
C PRO A 154 2.68 -21.85 -8.86
N THR A 155 3.19 -22.13 -10.07
CA THR A 155 4.24 -21.32 -10.71
C THR A 155 3.86 -19.85 -10.87
N ALA A 156 2.56 -19.55 -10.95
CA ALA A 156 2.02 -18.20 -11.06
C ALA A 156 2.34 -17.29 -9.86
N LEU A 157 2.63 -17.84 -8.67
CA LEU A 157 2.94 -17.02 -7.48
C LEU A 157 4.17 -16.15 -7.70
N LEU A 158 5.26 -16.73 -8.21
CA LEU A 158 6.49 -15.98 -8.46
C LEU A 158 6.27 -14.90 -9.52
N ALA A 159 5.46 -15.19 -10.55
CA ALA A 159 5.13 -14.22 -11.58
C ALA A 159 4.35 -13.03 -11.01
N LEU A 160 3.34 -13.28 -10.17
CA LEU A 160 2.54 -12.24 -9.51
C LEU A 160 3.42 -11.35 -8.61
N ILE A 161 4.24 -11.95 -7.74
CA ILE A 161 5.11 -11.18 -6.84
C ILE A 161 6.18 -10.42 -7.63
N SER A 162 6.74 -11.01 -8.68
CA SER A 162 7.70 -10.33 -9.55
C SER A 162 7.07 -9.15 -10.29
N ASP A 163 5.85 -9.30 -10.81
CA ASP A 163 5.13 -8.20 -11.49
C ASP A 163 4.82 -7.07 -10.50
N PHE A 164 4.40 -7.40 -9.28
CA PHE A 164 4.22 -6.42 -8.22
C PHE A 164 5.51 -5.65 -7.90
N LEU A 165 6.64 -6.36 -7.68
CA LEU A 165 7.91 -5.76 -7.27
C LEU A 165 8.62 -4.99 -8.39
N ARG A 166 8.37 -5.35 -9.66
CA ARG A 166 8.94 -4.67 -10.84
C ARG A 166 8.06 -3.53 -11.33
N TRP A 167 6.91 -3.30 -10.69
CA TRP A 167 6.02 -2.22 -11.06
C TRP A 167 6.74 -0.88 -10.94
N ALA A 168 6.58 -0.07 -11.98
CA ALA A 168 7.00 1.32 -12.00
C ALA A 168 5.85 2.16 -12.53
N PRO A 169 5.65 3.38 -11.99
CA PRO A 169 4.63 4.28 -12.49
C PRO A 169 4.93 4.63 -13.95
N ILE A 170 3.95 4.41 -14.83
CA ILE A 170 4.04 4.81 -16.24
C ILE A 170 3.65 6.30 -16.31
N PRO A 171 4.54 7.18 -16.81
CA PRO A 171 4.20 8.59 -16.95
C PRO A 171 2.97 8.77 -17.85
N PRO A 172 1.98 9.58 -17.43
CA PRO A 172 0.81 9.84 -18.26
C PRO A 172 1.22 10.55 -19.55
N LYS A 173 0.74 10.04 -20.70
CA LYS A 173 1.10 10.56 -22.03
C LYS A 173 0.14 11.62 -22.54
N THR A 174 -0.98 11.82 -21.86
CA THR A 174 -2.03 12.77 -22.26
C THR A 174 -2.48 13.59 -21.05
N ALA A 175 -2.98 14.80 -21.29
CA ALA A 175 -3.56 15.64 -20.24
C ALA A 175 -4.72 14.93 -19.51
N LYS A 176 -5.52 14.14 -20.23
CA LYS A 176 -6.61 13.33 -19.64
C LYS A 176 -6.07 12.27 -18.66
N GLN A 177 -5.01 11.55 -19.05
CA GLN A 177 -4.38 10.56 -18.16
C GLN A 177 -3.73 11.24 -16.96
N LEU A 178 -3.06 12.37 -17.16
CA LEU A 178 -2.47 13.14 -16.06
C LEU A 178 -3.55 13.58 -15.08
N ALA A 179 -4.63 14.19 -15.56
CA ALA A 179 -5.76 14.60 -14.72
C ALA A 179 -6.37 13.41 -13.95
N GLN A 180 -6.51 12.25 -14.58
CA GLN A 180 -7.02 11.04 -13.93
C GLN A 180 -6.09 10.56 -12.81
N VAL A 181 -4.77 10.55 -13.03
CA VAL A 181 -3.77 10.16 -12.02
C VAL A 181 -3.73 11.17 -10.88
N SER A 182 -3.63 12.46 -11.21
CA SER A 182 -3.64 13.55 -10.23
C SER A 182 -4.90 13.55 -9.37
N ALA A 183 -6.08 13.33 -9.96
CA ALA A 183 -7.33 13.25 -9.20
C ALA A 183 -7.35 12.07 -8.23
N ARG A 184 -6.74 10.92 -8.58
CA ARG A 184 -6.62 9.77 -7.66
C ARG A 184 -5.70 10.10 -6.49
N LEU A 185 -4.51 10.61 -6.77
CA LEU A 185 -3.54 11.00 -5.73
C LEU A 185 -4.07 12.14 -4.84
N CYS A 186 -4.81 13.09 -5.41
CA CYS A 186 -5.46 14.17 -4.67
C CYS A 186 -6.50 13.63 -3.68
N ARG A 187 -7.30 12.62 -4.09
CA ARG A 187 -8.25 11.98 -3.17
C ARG A 187 -7.55 11.25 -2.04
N LEU A 188 -6.46 10.52 -2.34
CA LEU A 188 -5.65 9.87 -1.30
C LEU A 188 -5.12 10.89 -0.29
N LEU A 189 -4.59 12.03 -0.75
CA LEU A 189 -4.11 13.09 0.14
C LEU A 189 -5.25 13.70 0.97
N ARG A 190 -6.41 13.97 0.36
CA ARG A 190 -7.59 14.48 1.06
C ARG A 190 -8.05 13.54 2.16
N ASP A 191 -8.12 12.24 1.85
CA ASP A 191 -8.61 11.23 2.77
C ASP A 191 -7.63 11.09 3.97
N GLU A 192 -6.32 11.12 3.72
CA GLU A 192 -5.29 11.17 4.78
C GLU A 192 -5.41 12.44 5.63
N VAL A 193 -5.58 13.62 5.02
CA VAL A 193 -5.72 14.88 5.78
C VAL A 193 -6.99 14.88 6.63
N THR A 194 -8.11 14.41 6.08
CA THR A 194 -9.38 14.28 6.81
C THR A 194 -9.20 13.39 8.05
N GLU A 195 -8.48 12.29 7.89
CA GLU A 195 -8.22 11.37 8.99
C GLU A 195 -7.29 11.96 10.06
N GLN A 196 -6.21 12.62 9.65
CA GLN A 196 -5.29 13.28 10.57
C GLN A 196 -5.94 14.44 11.34
N MET A 197 -6.88 15.15 10.71
CA MET A 197 -7.71 16.17 11.36
C MET A 197 -8.62 15.54 12.44
N GLY A 198 -9.26 14.41 12.13
CA GLY A 198 -10.08 13.68 13.11
C GLY A 198 -9.31 13.19 14.35
N ARG A 199 -7.97 13.15 14.28
CA ARG A 199 -7.07 12.78 15.39
C ARG A 199 -6.50 13.98 16.14
N GLY A 200 -6.79 15.21 15.68
CA GLY A 200 -6.23 16.42 16.28
C GLY A 200 -4.74 16.62 16.00
N SER A 201 -4.24 16.21 14.82
CA SER A 201 -2.88 16.52 14.40
C SER A 201 -2.60 18.02 14.54
N LEU A 202 -1.66 18.41 15.41
CA LEU A 202 -1.41 19.82 15.74
C LEU A 202 -1.04 20.66 14.51
N GLY A 203 -0.21 20.09 13.63
CA GLY A 203 0.23 20.78 12.42
C GLY A 203 -0.91 21.08 11.45
N LEU A 204 -1.75 20.07 11.15
CA LEU A 204 -2.90 20.25 10.27
C LEU A 204 -4.01 21.07 10.91
N THR A 205 -4.21 20.93 12.23
CA THR A 205 -5.20 21.72 12.97
C THR A 205 -4.84 23.21 12.95
N GLY A 206 -3.57 23.56 13.17
CA GLY A 206 -3.10 24.94 13.05
C GLY A 206 -3.26 25.48 11.63
N LEU A 207 -2.88 24.68 10.62
CA LEU A 207 -3.05 25.07 9.23
C LEU A 207 -4.52 25.28 8.85
N ALA A 208 -5.44 24.45 9.37
CA ALA A 208 -6.88 24.60 9.16
C ALA A 208 -7.41 25.89 9.78
N GLN A 209 -6.93 26.25 10.97
CA GLN A 209 -7.29 27.52 11.62
C GLN A 209 -6.82 28.73 10.79
N ASP A 210 -5.58 28.71 10.32
CA ASP A 210 -5.04 29.77 9.47
C ASP A 210 -5.80 29.85 8.14
N TRP A 211 -6.09 28.71 7.51
CA TRP A 211 -6.87 28.62 6.28
C TRP A 211 -8.26 29.26 6.45
N ARG A 212 -8.95 28.95 7.56
CA ARG A 212 -10.25 29.55 7.87
C ARG A 212 -10.13 31.05 8.09
N LYS A 213 -9.15 31.47 8.89
CA LYS A 213 -8.95 32.89 9.23
C LYS A 213 -8.64 33.74 8.00
N LEU A 214 -7.83 33.22 7.07
CA LEU A 214 -7.29 34.00 5.96
C LEU A 214 -8.08 33.85 4.66
N LEU A 215 -8.65 32.68 4.39
CA LEU A 215 -9.22 32.36 3.07
C LEU A 215 -10.71 32.02 3.15
N PHE A 216 -11.11 31.09 4.03
CA PHE A 216 -12.47 30.55 4.04
C PHE A 216 -13.02 30.40 5.48
N PRO A 217 -13.55 31.47 6.10
CA PRO A 217 -13.95 31.48 7.52
C PRO A 217 -15.01 30.45 7.91
N GLN A 218 -15.80 29.99 6.95
CA GLN A 218 -16.91 29.04 7.18
C GLN A 218 -16.54 27.60 6.78
N ALA A 219 -15.30 27.34 6.36
CA ALA A 219 -14.91 26.00 5.91
C ALA A 219 -14.90 25.02 7.08
N ASP A 220 -15.61 23.90 6.98
CA ASP A 220 -15.48 22.78 7.91
C ASP A 220 -14.18 21.97 7.67
N ASP A 221 -13.93 20.91 8.43
CA ASP A 221 -12.70 20.11 8.30
C ASP A 221 -12.64 19.36 6.96
N ALA A 222 -13.78 18.95 6.41
CA ALA A 222 -13.85 18.25 5.13
C ALA A 222 -13.53 19.20 3.97
N GLN A 223 -14.08 20.42 4.01
CA GLN A 223 -13.80 21.49 3.06
C GLN A 223 -12.34 21.94 3.14
N PHE A 224 -11.76 22.01 4.35
CA PHE A 224 -10.31 22.25 4.51
C PHE A 224 -9.48 21.13 3.88
N ALA A 225 -9.77 19.86 4.17
CA ALA A 225 -9.02 18.73 3.65
C ALA A 225 -9.07 18.67 2.11
N ASP A 226 -10.24 18.92 1.51
CA ASP A 226 -10.42 18.97 0.06
C ASP A 226 -9.64 20.14 -0.56
N GLY A 227 -9.78 21.36 -0.01
CA GLY A 227 -9.06 22.54 -0.48
C GLY A 227 -7.55 22.40 -0.36
N TYR A 228 -7.06 21.85 0.75
CA TYR A 228 -5.64 21.58 0.98
C TYR A 228 -5.09 20.59 -0.05
N ALA A 229 -5.77 19.45 -0.26
CA ALA A 229 -5.32 18.44 -1.20
C ALA A 229 -5.30 18.94 -2.65
N GLN A 230 -6.30 19.74 -3.04
CA GLN A 230 -6.34 20.40 -4.34
C GLN A 230 -5.20 21.40 -4.51
N ALA A 231 -4.94 22.24 -3.50
CA ALA A 231 -3.86 23.24 -3.54
C ALA A 231 -2.48 22.59 -3.69
N VAL A 232 -2.20 21.53 -2.92
CA VAL A 232 -0.94 20.77 -3.05
C VAL A 232 -0.83 20.12 -4.43
N THR A 233 -1.88 19.43 -4.89
CA THR A 233 -1.89 18.75 -6.19
C THR A 233 -1.65 19.74 -7.33
N PHE A 234 -2.34 20.89 -7.31
CA PHE A 234 -2.18 21.92 -8.32
C PHE A 234 -0.79 22.57 -8.25
N GLY A 235 -0.28 22.85 -7.05
CA GLY A 235 1.08 23.36 -6.86
C GLY A 235 2.14 22.46 -7.48
N LEU A 236 2.04 21.14 -7.29
CA LEU A 236 2.97 20.18 -7.91
C LEU A 236 2.84 20.14 -9.44
N LEU A 237 1.63 20.26 -9.98
CA LEU A 237 1.41 20.36 -11.42
C LEU A 237 2.01 21.64 -12.01
N VAL A 238 1.85 22.78 -11.33
CA VAL A 238 2.44 24.07 -11.74
C VAL A 238 3.97 24.00 -11.67
N ALA A 239 4.54 23.40 -10.62
CA ALA A 239 5.99 23.19 -10.52
C ALA A 239 6.52 22.44 -11.74
N ARG A 240 5.88 21.31 -12.09
CA ARG A 240 6.27 20.53 -13.27
C ARG A 240 6.06 21.26 -14.58
N ALA A 241 4.99 22.05 -14.72
CA ALA A 241 4.75 22.85 -15.92
C ALA A 241 5.77 24.00 -16.10
N ARG A 242 6.47 24.39 -15.02
CA ARG A 242 7.56 25.37 -15.02
C ARG A 242 8.96 24.72 -14.99
N ASP A 243 9.04 23.42 -15.26
CA ASP A 243 10.29 22.63 -15.22
C ASP A 243 11.02 22.65 -13.86
N ILE A 244 10.29 22.93 -12.76
CA ILE A 244 10.84 22.85 -11.40
C ILE A 244 10.96 21.38 -11.01
N SER A 245 12.17 20.98 -10.61
CA SER A 245 12.47 19.61 -10.19
C SER A 245 11.80 19.29 -8.85
N LEU A 246 11.21 18.09 -8.75
CA LEU A 246 10.70 17.53 -7.50
C LEU A 246 11.65 16.52 -6.86
N ALA A 247 12.85 16.31 -7.45
CA ALA A 247 13.75 15.24 -7.04
C ALA A 247 14.32 15.43 -5.61
N ASN A 248 14.44 16.68 -5.17
CA ASN A 248 14.96 17.04 -3.85
C ASN A 248 13.86 17.18 -2.78
N GLY A 249 12.60 16.90 -3.15
CA GLY A 249 11.45 17.04 -2.26
C GLY A 249 10.53 18.19 -2.64
N THR A 250 9.42 18.30 -1.91
CA THR A 250 8.35 19.26 -2.18
C THR A 250 8.63 20.65 -1.63
N GLU A 251 9.43 20.77 -0.56
CA GLU A 251 9.84 22.04 0.04
C GLU A 251 10.61 22.92 -0.94
N ASP A 252 11.61 22.37 -1.62
CA ASP A 252 12.42 23.10 -2.60
C ASP A 252 11.55 23.63 -3.73
N ALA A 253 10.67 22.77 -4.26
CA ALA A 253 9.73 23.16 -5.31
C ALA A 253 8.78 24.27 -4.86
N ALA A 254 8.29 24.22 -3.60
CA ALA A 254 7.46 25.27 -3.04
C ALA A 254 8.20 26.60 -2.90
N GLN A 255 9.48 26.58 -2.52
CA GLN A 255 10.32 27.79 -2.46
C GLN A 255 10.55 28.39 -3.84
N GLU A 256 10.83 27.58 -4.86
CA GLU A 256 11.00 28.08 -6.23
C GLU A 256 9.71 28.67 -6.79
N LEU A 257 8.57 28.02 -6.55
CA LEU A 257 7.27 28.55 -6.94
C LEU A 257 7.00 29.94 -6.35
N ARG A 258 7.37 30.18 -5.09
CA ARG A 258 7.25 31.49 -4.43
C ARG A 258 8.11 32.58 -5.06
N LYS A 259 9.23 32.25 -5.70
CA LYS A 259 10.10 33.23 -6.38
C LYS A 259 9.57 33.64 -7.75
N THR A 260 8.71 32.81 -8.33
CA THR A 260 8.12 33.00 -9.67
C THR A 260 6.75 33.70 -9.67
N ASN A 261 6.25 34.10 -8.50
CA ASN A 261 5.03 34.89 -8.31
C ASN A 261 5.38 36.17 -7.56
#